data_AF-A0A2V8RQM5-F1
#
_entry.id   AF-A0A2V8RQM5-F1
#
_cell.length_a   1.000
_cell.length_b   1.000
_cell.length_c   1.000
_cell.angle_alpha   90.00
_cell.angle_beta   90.00
_cell.angle_gamma   90.00
#
_symmetry.space_group_name_H-M   'P 1'
#
loop_
_entity.id
_entity.type
_entity.pdbx_description
1 polymer ?
#
loop_
_entity_poly.entity_id
_entity_poly.type
_entity_poly.pdbx_seq_one_letter_code
_entity_poly.pdbx_strand_id
1 'polypeptide(L)' 'TEDALRGVAGQALARKVGARGLMMILEELLLEAMYTMPSQKRVKEFVITSEMVERRRAMPGESLAGVDDAAA' A
#
# COMPACT_ATOMS: atom_id res chain seq x y z
N THR A 1 5.17 -0.71 5.78
CA THR A 1 5.73 -0.93 7.13
C THR A 1 5.92 -2.42 7.38
N GLU A 2 6.65 -2.84 8.43
CA GLU A 2 6.77 -4.26 8.83
C GLU A 2 5.40 -4.91 9.05
N ASP A 3 4.46 -4.21 9.69
CA ASP A 3 3.11 -4.73 9.93
C ASP A 3 2.32 -4.92 8.63
N ALA A 4 2.50 -4.04 7.65
CA ALA A 4 1.90 -4.21 6.32
C ALA A 4 2.44 -5.48 5.63
N LEU A 5 3.74 -5.74 5.72
CA LEU A 5 4.36 -6.96 5.16
C LEU A 5 3.78 -8.22 5.82
N ARG A 6 3.65 -8.22 7.15
CA ARG A 6 3.02 -9.32 7.90
C ARG A 6 1.55 -9.49 7.51
N GLY A 7 0.81 -8.40 7.32
CA GLY A 7 -0.56 -8.43 6.85
C GLY A 7 -0.71 -9.09 5.47
N VAL A 8 0.16 -8.73 4.51
CA VAL A 8 0.15 -9.32 3.16
C VAL A 8 0.48 -10.82 3.22
N ALA A 9 1.50 -11.20 3.99
CA ALA A 9 1.85 -12.60 4.20
C ALA A 9 0.71 -13.39 4.86
N GLY A 10 0.05 -12.81 5.87
CA GLY A 10 -1.12 -13.40 6.54
C GLY A 10 -2.28 -13.63 5.58
N GLN A 11 -2.56 -12.70 4.67
CA GLN A 11 -3.57 -12.88 3.64
C GLN A 11 -3.21 -14.01 2.65
N ALA A 12 -1.94 -14.12 2.24
CA ALA A 12 -1.48 -15.19 1.35
C ALA A 12 -1.63 -16.58 2.01
N LEU A 13 -1.33 -16.66 3.31
CA LEU A 13 -1.52 -17.87 4.11
C LEU A 13 -3.01 -18.21 4.23
N ALA A 14 -3.86 -17.25 4.59
CA ALA A 14 -5.30 -17.43 4.74
C ALA A 14 -5.98 -17.89 3.43
N ARG A 15 -5.54 -17.36 2.29
CA ARG A 15 -6.02 -17.74 0.95
C ARG A 15 -5.45 -19.07 0.44
N LYS A 16 -4.52 -19.72 1.17
CA LYS A 16 -3.85 -20.99 0.79
C LYS A 16 -3.13 -20.95 -0.56
N VAL A 17 -2.59 -19.79 -0.92
CA VAL A 17 -1.91 -19.53 -2.20
C VAL A 17 -0.39 -19.53 -2.08
N GLY A 18 0.13 -19.47 -0.85
CA GLY A 18 1.57 -19.39 -0.57
C GLY A 18 2.22 -18.15 -1.19
N ALA A 19 3.54 -18.20 -1.39
CA ALA A 19 4.31 -17.06 -1.90
C ALA A 19 3.84 -16.57 -3.29
N ARG A 20 3.30 -17.47 -4.12
CA ARG A 20 2.78 -17.14 -5.46
C ARG A 20 1.63 -16.12 -5.39
N GLY A 21 0.83 -16.15 -4.33
CA GLY A 21 -0.30 -15.23 -4.16
C GLY A 21 0.07 -13.86 -3.59
N LEU A 22 1.33 -13.63 -3.20
CA LEU A 22 1.76 -12.31 -2.71
C LEU A 22 1.59 -11.24 -3.80
N MET A 23 1.97 -11.56 -5.05
CA MET A 23 1.82 -10.63 -6.18
C MET A 23 0.36 -10.26 -6.43
N MET A 24 -0.54 -11.26 -6.42
CA MET A 24 -1.99 -11.04 -6.56
C MET A 24 -2.53 -10.11 -5.47
N ILE A 25 -2.10 -10.28 -4.21
CA ILE A 25 -2.53 -9.42 -3.10
C ILE A 25 -2.00 -7.99 -3.27
N LEU A 26 -0.75 -7.83 -3.71
CA LEU A 26 -0.17 -6.51 -3.98
C LEU A 26 -0.86 -5.82 -5.16
N GLU A 27 -1.19 -6.55 -6.24
CA GLU A 27 -1.93 -6.02 -7.38
C GLU A 27 -3.32 -5.51 -6.96
N GLU A 28 -4.06 -6.30 -6.17
CA GLU A 28 -5.36 -5.89 -5.60
C GLU A 28 -5.23 -4.63 -4.74
N LEU A 29 -4.22 -4.58 -3.87
CA LEU A 29 -3.99 -3.49 -2.93
C LEU A 29 -3.57 -2.18 -3.62
N LEU A 30 -2.68 -2.25 -4.61
CA LEU A 30 -1.99 -1.11 -5.19
C LEU A 30 -2.68 -0.53 -6.44
N LEU A 31 -3.68 -1.20 -7.01
CA LEU A 31 -4.28 -0.82 -8.29
C LEU A 31 -4.68 0.66 -8.37
N GLU A 32 -5.43 1.15 -7.38
CA GLU A 32 -5.90 2.54 -7.34
C GLU A 32 -4.77 3.53 -7.09
N ALA A 33 -3.84 3.20 -6.18
CA ALA A 33 -2.66 4.02 -5.94
C ALA A 33 -1.81 4.16 -7.20
N MET A 34 -1.51 3.06 -7.89
CA MET A 34 -0.71 3.07 -9.12
C MET A 34 -1.39 3.83 -10.27
N TYR A 35 -2.72 3.84 -10.33
CA TYR A 35 -3.47 4.62 -11.30
C TYR A 35 -3.44 6.12 -11.00
N THR A 36 -3.62 6.49 -9.73
CA THR A 36 -3.80 7.89 -9.32
C THR A 36 -2.49 8.62 -9.07
N MET A 37 -1.48 7.96 -8.49
CA MET A 37 -0.19 8.59 -8.13
C MET A 37 0.58 9.20 -9.30
N PRO A 38 0.66 8.60 -10.51
CA PRO A 38 1.40 9.19 -11.63
C PRO A 38 0.91 10.59 -12.00
N SER A 39 -0.37 10.90 -11.75
CA SER A 39 -0.95 12.21 -11.98
C SER A 39 -0.69 13.22 -10.85
N GLN A 40 -0.21 12.76 -9.69
CA GLN A 40 0.00 13.58 -8.49
C GLN A 40 1.43 14.12 -8.41
N LYS A 41 1.64 15.33 -8.95
CA LYS A 41 2.96 15.98 -9.04
C LYS A 41 3.68 16.26 -7.71
N ARG A 42 2.99 16.13 -6.57
CA ARG A 42 3.53 16.47 -5.23
C ARG A 42 3.80 15.25 -4.34
N VAL A 43 3.47 14.04 -4.79
CA VAL A 43 3.77 12.82 -4.03
C VAL A 43 5.23 12.46 -4.23
N LYS A 44 6.03 12.57 -3.16
CA LYS A 44 7.45 12.16 -3.14
C LYS A 44 7.63 10.76 -2.59
N GLU A 45 6.75 10.37 -1.67
CA GLU A 45 6.79 9.10 -0.96
C GLU A 45 5.36 8.62 -0.70
N PHE A 46 5.16 7.30 -0.75
CA PHE A 46 3.90 6.66 -0.41
C PHE A 46 4.18 5.43 0.46
N VAL A 47 3.71 5.48 1.71
CA VAL A 47 3.97 4.42 2.69
C VAL A 47 2.71 3.59 2.89
N ILE A 48 2.82 2.29 2.65
CA ILE A 48 1.74 1.33 2.92
C ILE A 48 1.69 0.99 4.41
N THR A 49 0.52 1.21 5.02
CA THR A 49 0.22 0.86 6.42
C THR A 49 -0.48 -0.50 6.51
N SER A 50 -0.52 -1.10 7.71
CA SER A 50 -1.26 -2.33 7.97
C SER A 50 -2.77 -2.17 7.74
N GLU A 51 -3.33 -1.01 8.10
CA GLU A 51 -4.74 -0.70 7.87
C GLU A 51 -5.12 -0.77 6.38
N MET A 52 -4.30 -0.20 5.50
CA MET A 52 -4.52 -0.29 4.05
C MET A 52 -4.55 -1.76 3.57
N VAL A 53 -3.68 -2.60 4.12
CA VAL A 53 -3.64 -4.04 3.81
C VAL A 53 -4.90 -4.75 4.31
N GLU A 54 -5.35 -4.48 5.53
CA GLU A 54 -6.57 -5.04 6.11
C GLU A 54 -7.82 -4.67 5.30
N ARG A 55 -7.89 -3.41 4.86
CA ARG A 55 -8.96 -2.88 4.01
C ARG A 55 -8.82 -3.27 2.54
N ARG A 56 -7.69 -3.91 2.17
CA ARG A 56 -7.32 -4.29 0.79
C ARG A 56 -7.40 -3.13 -0.19
N ARG A 57 -7.02 -1.94 0.28
CA ARG A 57 -7.10 -0.70 -0.50
C ARG A 57 -6.02 0.26 -0.03
N ALA A 58 -5.15 0.68 -0.94
CA ALA A 58 -4.16 1.71 -0.68
C ALA A 58 -4.55 2.98 -1.42
N MET A 59 -4.85 4.06 -0.67
CA MET A 59 -5.12 5.37 -1.24
C MET A 59 -4.00 6.37 -0.92
N PRO A 60 -3.49 7.12 -1.92
CA PRO A 60 -2.50 8.18 -1.69
C PRO A 60 -2.96 9.26 -0.70
N GLY A 61 -4.27 9.50 -0.58
CA GLY A 61 -4.85 10.49 0.33
C GLY A 61 -5.04 10.04 1.78
N GLU A 62 -4.89 8.74 2.08
CA GLU A 62 -5.00 8.19 3.44
C GLU A 62 -3.63 8.07 4.14
N SER A 63 -2.53 8.27 3.39
CA SER A 63 -1.17 8.35 3.95
C SER A 63 -0.92 9.73 4.57
N LEU A 64 -1.56 10.03 5.69
CA LEU A 64 -1.20 11.17 6.52
C LEU A 64 0.00 10.82 7.41
N ALA A 65 1.22 11.10 6.93
CA ALA A 65 2.36 11.62 7.71
C ALA A 65 3.68 11.46 6.93
N GLY A 66 4.29 12.60 6.57
CA GLY A 66 5.74 12.71 6.36
C GLY A 66 6.22 12.71 4.91
N VAL A 67 6.15 13.86 4.23
CA VAL A 67 7.34 14.55 3.71
C VAL A 67 7.04 16.06 3.72
N ASP A 68 7.50 16.69 4.80
CA ASP A 68 7.65 18.11 5.12
C ASP A 68 7.09 19.20 4.18
N ASP A 69 6.37 20.12 4.85
CA ASP A 69 6.44 21.57 4.71
C ASP A 69 7.90 22.12 4.75
N ALA A 70 8.78 21.63 3.88
CA ALA A 70 10.14 22.15 3.71
C ALA A 70 10.39 22.54 2.24
N ALA A 71 9.67 23.58 1.81
CA ALA A 71 10.05 24.47 0.72
C ALA A 71 9.17 25.73 0.77
N ALA A 72 9.33 26.49 1.86
CA ALA A 72 9.16 27.95 1.88
C ALA A 72 10.54 28.56 2.09
#